data_AF-A0A5N6RH38-F1
#
_entry.id   AF-A0A5N6RH38-F1
#
_cell.length_a   1.000
_cell.length_b   1.000
_cell.length_c   1.000
_cell.angle_alpha   90.00
_cell.angle_beta   90.00
_cell.angle_gamma   90.00
#
_symmetry.space_group_name_H-M   'P 1'
#
loop_
_entity.id
_entity.type
_entity.pdbx_description
1 polymer ?
#
loop_
_entity_poly.entity_id
_entity_poly.type
_entity_poly.pdbx_seq_one_letter_code
_entity_poly.pdbx_strand_id
1 'polypeptide(L)'
;MSTFEALSETSEFARKRVPFCKKYTIEPRASEWYFAQKIDYLKDKVHPSFVKARRAMKREYEEFKVRINGLVAKAEKVPEEGWFMQDGTPWPGNNTRDHPGMIQVFLRHSGGLDSEGNELLRLVMCLVRSIQVSNITRRPVL
;
A
#
# COMPACT_ATOMS: atom_id res chain seq x y z
N MET A 1 -5.02 -6.01 9.82
CA MET A 1 -6.01 -5.82 8.75
C MET A 1 -5.84 -4.51 7.99
N SER A 2 -6.01 -3.35 8.63
CA SER A 2 -5.96 -2.04 7.96
C SER A 2 -4.72 -1.79 7.09
N THR A 3 -3.54 -2.17 7.57
CA THR A 3 -2.28 -2.05 6.82
C THR A 3 -2.22 -2.93 5.57
N PHE A 4 -2.89 -4.08 5.58
CA PHE A 4 -2.91 -5.00 4.47
C PHE A 4 -3.80 -4.47 3.33
N GLU A 5 -5.02 -4.06 3.64
CA GLU A 5 -5.95 -3.49 2.65
C GLU A 5 -5.42 -2.18 2.07
N ALA A 6 -4.81 -1.33 2.93
CA ALA A 6 -4.17 -0.09 2.49
C ALA A 6 -3.01 -0.36 1.51
N LEU A 7 -2.20 -1.41 1.75
CA LEU A 7 -1.12 -1.80 0.84
C LEU A 7 -1.65 -2.36 -0.49
N SER A 8 -2.76 -3.09 -0.47
CA SER A 8 -3.43 -3.56 -1.69
C SER A 8 -3.87 -2.39 -2.57
N GLU A 9 -4.61 -1.44 -2.00
CA GLU A 9 -5.04 -0.20 -2.66
C GLU A 9 -3.85 0.62 -3.19
N THR A 10 -2.79 0.72 -2.38
CA THR A 10 -1.56 1.42 -2.77
C THR A 10 -0.88 0.73 -3.96
N SER A 11 -0.90 -0.60 -4.02
CA SER A 11 -0.32 -1.36 -5.12
C SER A 11 -1.06 -1.09 -6.42
N GLU A 12 -2.40 -1.04 -6.40
CA GLU A 12 -3.21 -0.71 -7.58
C GLU A 12 -2.97 0.71 -8.08
N PHE A 13 -2.91 1.67 -7.15
CA PHE A 13 -2.59 3.05 -7.49
C PHE A 13 -1.17 3.16 -8.09
N ALA A 14 -0.19 2.44 -7.53
CA ALA A 14 1.17 2.42 -8.04
C ALA A 14 1.24 1.92 -9.49
N ARG A 15 0.40 0.96 -9.90
CA ARG A 15 0.34 0.47 -11.29
C ARG A 15 0.02 1.55 -12.31
N LYS A 16 -0.77 2.57 -11.93
CA LYS A 16 -1.10 3.72 -12.77
C LYS A 16 -0.09 4.86 -12.60
N ARG A 17 0.35 5.11 -11.36
CA ARG A 17 1.24 6.23 -11.02
C ARG A 17 2.65 6.05 -11.56
N VAL A 18 3.20 4.83 -11.52
CA VAL A 18 4.59 4.57 -11.94
C VAL A 18 4.82 4.85 -13.44
N PRO A 19 3.98 4.36 -14.38
CA PRO A 19 4.10 4.73 -15.80
C PRO A 19 3.98 6.23 -16.02
N PHE A 20 3.03 6.88 -15.34
CA PHE A 20 2.85 8.33 -15.44
C PHE A 20 4.09 9.12 -14.94
N CYS A 21 4.70 8.70 -13.83
CA CYS A 21 5.95 9.28 -13.35
C CYS A 21 7.08 9.16 -14.37
N LYS A 22 7.23 7.97 -14.97
CA LYS A 22 8.29 7.67 -15.95
C LYS A 22 8.07 8.45 -17.26
N LYS A 23 6.85 8.41 -17.80
CA LYS A 23 6.49 8.99 -19.11
C LYS A 23 6.65 10.51 -19.16
N TYR A 24 6.35 11.19 -18.06
CA TYR A 24 6.37 12.66 -18.00
C TYR A 24 7.47 13.23 -17.12
N THR A 25 8.41 12.39 -16.66
CA THR A 25 9.54 12.77 -15.78
C THR A 25 9.06 13.66 -14.63
N ILE A 26 8.17 13.10 -13.80
CA ILE A 26 7.48 13.85 -12.75
C ILE A 26 8.32 13.93 -11.48
N GLU A 27 8.52 15.15 -11.00
CA GLU A 27 9.16 15.42 -9.72
C GLU A 27 8.33 16.44 -8.92
N PRO A 28 8.15 16.24 -7.59
CA PRO A 28 8.56 15.06 -6.81
C PRO A 28 7.73 13.80 -7.13
N ARG A 29 8.29 12.61 -6.87
CA ARG A 29 7.59 11.32 -7.13
C ARG A 29 6.43 11.08 -6.14
N ALA A 30 6.54 11.60 -4.92
CA ALA A 30 5.48 11.53 -3.92
C ALA A 30 4.24 12.31 -4.38
N SER A 31 3.12 11.62 -4.54
CA SER A 31 1.88 12.20 -5.10
C SER A 31 1.32 13.33 -4.24
N GLU A 32 1.32 13.19 -2.91
CA GLU A 32 0.82 14.23 -1.99
C GLU A 32 1.58 15.54 -2.18
N TRP A 33 2.92 15.48 -2.20
CA TRP A 33 3.75 16.66 -2.38
C TRP A 33 3.60 17.24 -3.79
N TYR A 34 3.56 16.38 -4.82
CA TYR A 34 3.40 16.82 -6.21
C TYR A 34 2.09 17.58 -6.43
N PHE A 35 0.97 17.10 -5.88
CA PHE A 35 -0.34 17.75 -6.06
C PHE A 35 -0.60 18.90 -5.09
N ALA A 36 0.10 18.97 -3.96
CA ALA A 36 0.01 20.09 -3.00
C ALA A 36 0.85 21.31 -3.42
N GLN A 37 1.89 21.13 -4.24
CA GLN A 37 2.72 22.24 -4.70
C GLN A 37 1.96 23.21 -5.61
N LYS A 38 2.04 24.50 -5.30
CA LYS A 38 1.50 25.61 -6.12
C LYS A 38 2.52 26.11 -7.16
N ILE A 39 3.30 25.20 -7.74
CA ILE A 39 4.33 25.52 -8.74
C ILE A 39 3.72 25.34 -10.13
N ASP A 40 4.21 26.12 -11.11
CA ASP A 40 3.83 25.93 -12.51
C ASP A 40 4.26 24.54 -13.01
N TYR A 41 3.29 23.65 -13.10
CA TYR A 41 3.46 22.26 -13.51
C TYR A 41 3.53 22.08 -15.03
N LEU A 42 3.30 23.14 -15.81
CA LEU A 42 3.44 23.12 -17.28
C LEU A 42 4.86 23.48 -17.72
N LYS A 43 5.65 24.05 -16.81
CA LYS A 43 7.04 24.41 -17.08
C LYS A 43 7.82 23.18 -17.57
N ASP A 44 8.45 23.33 -18.73
CA ASP A 44 9.26 22.30 -19.40
C ASP A 44 8.51 21.02 -19.82
N LYS A 45 7.17 21.05 -19.88
CA LYS A 45 6.36 19.92 -20.34
C LYS A 45 5.95 20.08 -21.80
N VAL A 46 6.70 19.42 -22.68
CA VAL A 46 6.47 19.42 -24.14
C VAL A 46 5.44 18.38 -24.62
N HIS A 47 5.01 17.45 -23.76
CA HIS A 47 4.13 16.36 -24.19
C HIS A 47 2.67 16.83 -24.34
N PRO A 48 2.05 16.76 -25.53
CA PRO A 48 0.75 17.37 -25.80
C PRO A 48 -0.40 16.75 -25.00
N SER A 49 -0.32 15.46 -24.66
CA SER A 49 -1.32 14.79 -23.82
C SER A 49 -1.14 14.98 -22.30
N PHE A 50 -0.09 15.69 -21.86
CA PHE A 50 0.27 15.80 -20.44
C PHE A 50 -0.86 16.40 -19.60
N VAL A 51 -1.50 17.47 -20.08
CA VAL A 51 -2.58 18.16 -19.35
C VAL A 51 -3.74 17.21 -19.05
N LYS A 52 -4.16 16.44 -20.07
CA LYS A 52 -5.24 15.45 -19.95
C LYS A 52 -4.84 14.33 -18.99
N ALA A 53 -3.63 13.77 -19.15
CA ALA A 53 -3.13 12.70 -18.31
C ALA A 53 -2.97 13.12 -16.84
N ARG A 54 -2.44 14.34 -16.58
CA ARG A 54 -2.30 14.91 -15.23
C ARG A 54 -3.66 15.08 -14.56
N ARG A 55 -4.67 15.58 -15.28
CA ARG A 55 -6.02 15.75 -14.74
C ARG A 55 -6.65 14.40 -14.35
N ALA A 56 -6.50 13.38 -15.21
CA ALA A 56 -6.94 12.04 -14.90
C ALA A 56 -6.21 11.45 -13.68
N MET A 57 -4.88 11.59 -13.63
CA MET A 57 -4.07 11.11 -12.50
C MET A 57 -4.41 11.81 -11.18
N LYS A 58 -4.70 13.12 -11.21
CA LYS A 58 -5.14 13.85 -10.02
C LYS A 58 -6.45 13.28 -9.49
N ARG A 59 -7.42 13.00 -10.37
CA ARG A 59 -8.70 12.40 -9.98
C ARG A 59 -8.51 11.03 -9.34
N GLU A 60 -7.74 10.15 -9.98
CA GLU A 60 -7.39 8.82 -9.46
C GLU A 60 -6.72 8.89 -8.09
N TYR A 61 -5.86 9.89 -7.88
CA TYR A 61 -5.21 10.12 -6.59
C TYR A 61 -6.17 10.58 -5.49
N GLU A 62 -7.09 11.50 -5.78
CA GLU A 62 -8.12 11.92 -4.82
C GLU A 62 -9.06 10.76 -4.47
N GLU A 63 -9.48 9.96 -5.45
CA GLU A 63 -10.29 8.76 -5.24
C GLU A 63 -9.54 7.73 -4.38
N PHE A 64 -8.22 7.55 -4.61
CA PHE A 64 -7.36 6.74 -3.76
C PHE A 64 -7.30 7.25 -2.32
N LYS A 65 -7.15 8.57 -2.09
CA LYS A 65 -7.18 9.15 -0.74
C LYS A 65 -8.48 8.87 -0.02
N VAL A 66 -9.62 8.98 -0.71
CA VAL A 66 -10.94 8.68 -0.14
C VAL A 66 -11.03 7.21 0.28
N ARG A 67 -10.55 6.28 -0.55
CA ARG A 67 -10.54 4.84 -0.22
C ARG A 67 -9.68 4.56 1.01
N ILE A 68 -8.46 5.09 1.06
CA ILE A 68 -7.56 4.94 2.23
C ILE A 68 -8.19 5.52 3.50
N ASN A 69 -8.78 6.72 3.44
CA ASN A 69 -9.45 7.31 4.60
C ASN A 69 -10.62 6.45 5.09
N GLY A 70 -11.38 5.84 4.16
CA GLY A 70 -12.43 4.88 4.50
C GLY A 70 -11.88 3.63 5.21
N LEU A 71 -10.72 3.12 4.79
CA LEU A 71 -10.05 1.99 5.46
C LEU A 71 -9.54 2.36 6.85
N VAL A 72 -9.01 3.57 7.03
CA VAL A 72 -8.56 4.07 8.34
C VAL A 72 -9.76 4.20 9.30
N ALA A 73 -10.85 4.81 8.84
CA ALA A 73 -12.07 4.95 9.64
C ALA A 73 -12.70 3.61 10.03
N LYS A 74 -12.65 2.61 9.13
CA LYS A 74 -13.07 1.24 9.45
C LYS A 74 -12.17 0.63 10.53
N ALA A 75 -10.87 0.85 10.43
CA ALA A 75 -9.87 0.29 11.34
C ALA A 75 -9.94 0.83 12.78
N GLU A 76 -10.50 2.02 12.98
CA GLU A 76 -10.70 2.59 14.32
C GLU A 76 -11.68 1.76 15.17
N LYS A 77 -12.66 1.11 14.52
CA LYS A 77 -13.63 0.24 15.20
C LYS A 77 -13.19 -1.20 15.09
N VAL A 78 -12.39 -1.64 16.06
CA VAL A 78 -11.98 -3.04 16.16
C VAL A 78 -13.22 -3.90 16.51
N PRO A 79 -13.58 -4.91 15.70
CA PRO A 79 -14.67 -5.82 16.04
C PRO A 79 -14.33 -6.63 17.30
N GLU A 80 -15.32 -6.90 18.16
CA GLU A 80 -15.13 -7.72 19.36
C GLU A 80 -14.66 -9.15 19.03
N GLU A 81 -15.13 -9.71 17.92
CA GLU A 81 -14.75 -11.04 17.40
C GLU A 81 -13.41 -11.03 16.65
N GLY A 82 -12.77 -9.87 16.51
CA GLY A 82 -11.56 -9.67 15.72
C GLY A 82 -11.81 -9.46 14.22
N TRP A 83 -10.73 -9.29 13.47
CA TRP A 83 -10.80 -9.07 12.03
C TRP A 83 -10.95 -10.39 11.27
N PHE A 84 -11.69 -10.38 10.17
CA PHE A 84 -11.86 -11.50 9.24
C PHE A 84 -11.45 -11.09 7.83
N MET A 85 -10.70 -11.94 7.14
CA MET A 85 -10.34 -11.78 5.73
C MET A 85 -11.57 -11.81 4.82
N GLN A 86 -11.41 -11.38 3.55
CA GLN A 86 -12.49 -11.39 2.56
C GLN A 86 -13.02 -12.81 2.27
N ASP A 87 -12.21 -13.84 2.49
CA ASP A 87 -12.60 -15.25 2.35
C ASP A 87 -13.33 -15.80 3.59
N GLY A 88 -13.57 -14.96 4.61
CA GLY A 88 -14.23 -15.34 5.86
C GLY A 88 -13.30 -15.98 6.89
N THR A 89 -12.01 -16.14 6.60
CA THR A 89 -11.06 -16.69 7.59
C THR A 89 -10.67 -15.64 8.64
N PRO A 90 -10.45 -16.02 9.91
CA PRO A 90 -10.00 -15.07 10.92
C PRO A 90 -8.61 -14.54 10.58
N TRP A 91 -8.41 -13.23 10.75
CA TRP A 91 -7.14 -12.57 10.47
C TRP A 91 -6.04 -13.13 11.40
N PRO A 92 -4.92 -13.65 10.87
CA PRO A 92 -3.87 -14.29 11.67
C PRO A 92 -3.24 -13.37 12.71
N GLY A 93 -3.25 -12.05 12.44
CA GLY A 93 -2.71 -11.03 13.32
C GLY A 93 -3.73 -10.42 14.29
N ASN A 94 -4.85 -11.08 14.59
CA ASN A 94 -5.82 -10.60 15.59
C ASN A 94 -5.22 -10.52 17.00
N ASN A 95 -4.32 -11.46 17.34
CA ASN A 95 -3.55 -11.40 18.58
C ASN A 95 -2.16 -10.82 18.29
N THR A 96 -1.91 -9.57 18.71
CA THR A 96 -0.61 -8.90 18.49
C THR A 96 0.55 -9.54 19.26
N ARG A 97 0.26 -10.36 20.27
CA ARG A 97 1.28 -10.99 21.15
C ARG A 97 1.64 -12.41 20.73
N ASP A 98 0.74 -13.11 20.05
CA ASP A 98 0.96 -14.46 19.55
C ASP A 98 0.21 -14.64 18.23
N HIS A 99 0.92 -14.37 17.14
CA HIS A 99 0.45 -14.58 15.79
C HIS A 99 1.53 -15.26 14.95
N PRO A 100 1.17 -16.13 14.00
CA PRO A 100 2.13 -16.64 13.04
C PRO A 100 2.74 -15.48 12.25
N GLY A 101 3.99 -15.65 11.83
CA GLY A 101 4.59 -14.74 10.85
C GLY A 101 3.86 -14.88 9.52
N MET A 102 3.60 -13.76 8.84
CA MET A 102 2.88 -13.76 7.57
C MET A 102 3.65 -12.93 6.55
N ILE A 103 3.96 -13.53 5.41
CA ILE A 103 4.60 -12.84 4.30
C ILE A 103 3.57 -12.74 3.19
N GLN A 104 3.26 -11.51 2.77
CA GLN A 104 2.40 -11.26 1.64
C GLN A 104 3.12 -10.46 0.57
N VAL A 105 3.22 -11.06 -0.62
CA VAL A 105 3.88 -10.44 -1.77
C VAL A 105 2.83 -9.79 -2.65
N PHE A 106 2.85 -8.47 -2.73
CA PHE A 106 2.12 -7.68 -3.70
C PHE A 106 2.99 -7.48 -4.96
N LEU A 107 2.38 -7.35 -6.14
CA LEU A 107 3.09 -7.19 -7.42
C LEU A 107 4.06 -8.36 -7.72
N ARG A 108 3.53 -9.59 -7.78
CA ARG A 108 4.31 -10.79 -8.14
C ARG A 108 4.67 -10.80 -9.64
N HIS A 109 5.73 -11.55 -9.99
CA HIS A 109 6.25 -11.79 -11.36
C HIS A 109 5.19 -12.21 -12.40
N SER A 110 4.00 -12.64 -11.98
CA SER A 110 2.92 -13.10 -12.85
C SER A 110 1.62 -12.27 -12.76
N GLY A 111 1.63 -11.13 -12.05
CA GLY A 111 0.40 -10.32 -11.84
C GLY A 111 0.61 -8.81 -11.66
N GLY A 112 1.85 -8.32 -11.62
CA GLY A 112 2.17 -6.91 -11.40
C GLY A 112 2.63 -6.17 -12.66
N LEU A 113 1.96 -6.34 -13.79
CA LEU A 113 2.22 -5.50 -14.96
C LEU A 113 1.59 -4.11 -14.73
N ASP A 114 2.32 -3.07 -15.11
CA ASP A 114 1.74 -1.73 -15.17
C ASP A 114 0.69 -1.61 -16.29
N SER A 115 0.01 -0.48 -16.39
CA SER A 115 -1.00 -0.23 -17.43
C SER A 115 -0.45 -0.26 -18.87
N GLU A 116 0.87 -0.31 -19.03
CA GLU A 116 1.59 -0.34 -20.30
C GLU A 116 2.28 -1.70 -20.55
N GLY A 117 2.08 -2.69 -19.66
CA GLY A 117 2.62 -4.04 -19.80
C GLY A 117 4.06 -4.23 -19.29
N ASN A 118 4.66 -3.24 -18.61
CA ASN A 118 6.00 -3.37 -18.04
C ASN A 118 5.96 -3.93 -16.61
N GLU A 119 7.05 -4.60 -16.22
CA GLU A 119 7.21 -5.09 -14.85
C GLU A 119 7.34 -3.94 -13.85
N LEU A 120 6.54 -3.99 -12.79
CA LEU A 120 6.66 -3.11 -11.63
C LEU A 120 7.59 -3.73 -10.58
N LEU A 121 8.25 -2.85 -9.82
CA LEU A 121 9.05 -3.25 -8.67
C LEU A 121 8.20 -4.03 -7.67
N ARG A 122 8.72 -5.18 -7.23
CA ARG A 122 8.08 -6.09 -6.28
C ARG A 122 7.86 -5.39 -4.94
N LEU A 123 6.65 -5.49 -4.39
CA LEU A 123 6.33 -4.96 -3.06
C LEU A 123 6.04 -6.12 -2.10
N VAL A 124 6.89 -6.32 -1.11
CA VAL A 124 6.71 -7.39 -0.12
C VAL A 124 6.30 -6.80 1.21
N MET A 125 5.15 -7.22 1.74
CA MET A 125 4.74 -6.98 3.11
C MET A 125 5.15 -8.17 3.97
N CYS A 126 5.86 -7.93 5.07
CA CYS A 126 6.18 -8.95 6.07
C CYS A 126 5.62 -8.55 7.43
N LEU A 127 4.82 -9.44 8.03
CA LEU A 127 4.45 -9.41 9.43
C LEU A 127 5.31 -10.43 10.17
N VAL A 128 6.20 -9.94 11.04
CA VAL A 128 7.16 -10.80 11.78
C VAL A 128 6.46 -11.44 12.96
N ARG A 129 6.68 -12.74 13.19
CA ARG A 129 6.12 -13.48 14.33
C ARG A 129 6.45 -12.78 15.65
N SER A 130 5.43 -12.39 16.40
CA SER A 130 5.59 -11.98 17.81
C SER A 130 5.61 -13.25 18.67
N ILE A 131 6.75 -13.54 19.30
CA ILE A 131 6.87 -14.59 20.33
C ILE A 131 7.07 -13.86 21.66
N GLN A 132 6.16 -14.04 22.62
CA GLN A 132 6.46 -13.69 24.01
C GLN A 132 7.53 -14.65 24.54
N VAL A 133 8.72 -14.13 24.86
CA VAL A 133 9.71 -14.86 25.68
C VAL A 133 9.25 -14.77 27.14
N SER A 134 8.11 -15.38 27.46
CA SER A 134 7.61 -15.49 28.83
C SER A 134 7.58 -16.96 29.22
N ASN A 135 8.73 -17.44 29.68
CA ASN A 135 9.02 -18.69 30.44
C ASN A 135 10.21 -19.47 29.87
N ILE A 136 11.40 -18.84 29.88
CA ILE A 136 12.62 -19.62 30.15
C ILE A 136 12.77 -19.58 31.67
N THR A 137 12.08 -20.50 32.36
CA THR A 137 12.41 -20.84 33.74
C THR A 137 13.89 -21.17 33.78
N ARG A 138 14.68 -20.34 34.47
CA ARG A 138 16.04 -20.67 34.90
C ARG A 138 15.96 -22.01 35.64
N ARG A 139 16.31 -23.11 34.99
CA ARG A 139 16.72 -24.32 35.70
C ARG A 139 18.10 -24.01 36.27
N PRO A 140 18.31 -23.97 37.60
CA PRO A 140 19.65 -23.98 38.14
C PRO A 140 20.25 -25.36 37.82
N VAL A 141 21.38 -25.34 37.13
CA VAL A 141 22.25 -26.51 37.01
C VAL A 141 22.84 -26.73 38.41
N LEU A 142 22.47 -27.84 39.06
CA LEU A 142 23.21 -28.40 40.17
C LEU A 142 24.41 -29.19 39.64
#